data_AF-A0A9E1LYM6-F1
#
_entry.id   AF-A0A9E1LYM6-F1
#
_cell.length_a   1.000
_cell.length_b   1.000
_cell.length_c   1.000
_cell.angle_alpha   90.00
_cell.angle_beta   90.00
_cell.angle_gamma   90.00
#
_symmetry.space_group_name_H-M   'P 1'
#
loop_
_entity.id
_entity.type
_entity.pdbx_description
1 polymer ?
#
loop_
_entity_poly.entity_id
_entity_poly.type
_entity_poly.pdbx_seq_one_letter_code
_entity_poly.pdbx_strand_id
1 'polypeptide(L)'
;MAWEMKYQPNVVLDFDGVIHSYVSGWQGVDVVPDPPVPLIDEEIKRIRAAGYRVVVVSTRCATPEGMGAVRRYLRENGIEVDDVAAEKPPAKVYVDDRALLFDGNPKGLLEKIQQFRPWQEGGPLRGKPPVPNCRKCIAHVYERTNDGWREDEFVAWFHTWGSTFEEFDNGAVPVTTGIVEDEYGKVWSTAAENIRFID
;
A
#
# COMPACT_ATOMS: atom_id res chain seq x y z
N MET A 1 -10.17 -7.72 40.43
CA MET A 1 -9.41 -8.01 39.20
C MET A 1 -9.02 -6.67 38.60
N ALA A 2 -7.77 -6.23 38.83
CA ALA A 2 -7.27 -5.03 38.18
C ALA A 2 -7.02 -5.38 36.71
N TRP A 3 -7.70 -4.68 35.79
CA TRP A 3 -7.44 -4.82 34.37
C TRP A 3 -6.10 -4.17 34.08
N GLU A 4 -5.07 -4.98 33.84
CA GLU A 4 -3.76 -4.49 33.45
C GLU A 4 -3.85 -4.06 31.98
N MET A 5 -4.00 -2.75 31.74
CA MET A 5 -3.94 -2.19 30.40
C MET A 5 -2.51 -2.33 29.88
N LYS A 6 -2.25 -3.41 29.14
CA LYS A 6 -0.98 -3.60 28.43
C LYS A 6 -0.84 -2.47 27.40
N TYR A 7 0.19 -1.65 27.55
CA TYR A 7 0.49 -0.56 26.63
C TYR A 7 0.59 -1.09 25.19
N GLN A 8 -0.20 -0.50 24.29
CA GLN A 8 -0.14 -0.77 22.86
C GLN A 8 0.43 0.47 22.17
N PRO A 9 1.61 0.37 21.54
CA PRO A 9 2.21 1.51 20.85
C PRO A 9 1.39 1.92 19.62
N ASN A 10 1.31 3.22 19.37
CA ASN A 10 0.61 3.73 18.19
C ASN A 10 1.47 3.52 16.92
N VAL A 11 0.83 3.09 15.84
CA VAL A 11 1.29 3.26 14.46
C VAL A 11 0.45 4.38 13.88
N VAL A 12 1.09 5.44 13.42
CA VAL A 12 0.39 6.60 12.84
C VAL A 12 0.38 6.45 11.34
N LEU A 13 -0.80 6.50 10.74
CA LEU A 13 -0.98 6.53 9.30
C LEU A 13 -1.41 7.94 8.89
N ASP A 14 -0.79 8.48 7.85
CA ASP A 14 -1.39 9.59 7.11
C ASP A 14 -2.70 9.13 6.43
N PHE A 15 -3.51 10.09 5.98
CA PHE A 15 -4.73 9.80 5.25
C PHE A 15 -4.55 9.87 3.73
N ASP A 16 -4.21 11.04 3.20
CA ASP A 16 -4.18 11.34 1.76
C ASP A 16 -2.89 10.82 1.13
N GLY A 17 -2.97 9.71 0.41
CA GLY A 17 -1.82 9.03 -0.18
C GLY A 17 -1.39 7.80 0.59
N VAL A 18 -2.02 7.48 1.72
CA VAL A 18 -1.76 6.25 2.49
C VAL A 18 -3.02 5.40 2.64
N ILE A 19 -4.12 5.99 3.10
CA ILE A 19 -5.42 5.30 3.20
C ILE A 19 -6.29 5.64 2.00
N HIS A 20 -6.45 6.93 1.73
CA HIS A 20 -7.06 7.47 0.53
C HIS A 20 -6.01 7.48 -0.59
N SER A 21 -6.32 7.01 -1.80
CA SER A 21 -5.31 6.88 -2.86
C SER A 21 -4.77 8.22 -3.40
N TYR A 22 -5.52 9.31 -3.19
CA TYR A 22 -5.10 10.67 -3.49
C TYR A 22 -4.66 10.92 -4.94
N VAL A 23 -5.22 10.14 -5.87
CA VAL A 23 -4.94 10.24 -7.32
C VAL A 23 -5.44 11.57 -7.89
N SER A 24 -6.54 12.11 -7.37
CA SER A 24 -7.06 13.42 -7.77
C SER A 24 -6.35 14.59 -7.10
N GLY A 25 -5.42 14.33 -6.18
CA GLY A 25 -4.78 15.35 -5.34
C GLY A 25 -5.77 16.10 -4.44
N TRP A 26 -5.37 17.30 -4.00
CA TRP A 26 -6.20 18.11 -3.09
C TRP A 26 -7.44 18.66 -3.80
N GLN A 27 -8.62 18.30 -3.29
CA GLN A 27 -9.91 18.73 -3.84
C GLN A 27 -10.73 19.60 -2.86
N GLY A 28 -10.16 19.97 -1.73
CA GLY A 28 -10.86 20.65 -0.63
C GLY A 28 -10.93 19.80 0.63
N VAL A 29 -11.19 20.45 1.76
CA VAL A 29 -11.01 19.86 3.10
C VAL A 29 -11.93 18.67 3.37
N ASP A 30 -13.15 18.69 2.84
CA ASP A 30 -14.20 17.69 3.03
C ASP A 30 -14.50 16.83 1.79
N VAL A 31 -13.77 17.08 0.69
CA VAL A 31 -13.92 16.38 -0.59
C VAL A 31 -12.86 15.28 -0.71
N VAL A 32 -13.31 14.03 -0.70
CA VAL A 32 -12.48 12.82 -0.69
C VAL A 32 -12.97 11.84 -1.78
N PRO A 33 -12.65 12.09 -3.07
CA PRO A 33 -13.29 11.39 -4.19
C PRO A 33 -12.66 10.05 -4.55
N ASP A 34 -11.36 9.89 -4.29
CA ASP A 34 -10.61 8.71 -4.72
C ASP A 34 -10.84 7.47 -3.83
N PRO A 35 -10.70 6.25 -4.37
CA PRO A 35 -10.87 5.02 -3.61
C PRO A 35 -9.72 4.82 -2.60
N PRO A 36 -9.88 3.87 -1.65
CA PRO A 36 -8.80 3.52 -0.75
C PRO A 36 -7.59 2.98 -1.51
N VAL A 37 -6.40 3.09 -0.93
CA VAL A 37 -5.23 2.36 -1.40
C VAL A 37 -5.54 0.84 -1.34
N PRO A 38 -5.28 0.06 -2.41
CA PRO A 38 -5.56 -1.37 -2.40
C PRO A 38 -4.95 -2.09 -1.21
N LEU A 39 -5.72 -3.01 -0.59
CA LEU A 39 -5.32 -3.83 0.57
C LEU A 39 -5.05 -3.07 1.88
N ILE A 40 -5.24 -1.74 1.93
CA ILE A 40 -4.93 -0.97 3.13
C ILE A 40 -5.77 -1.39 4.35
N ASP A 41 -7.02 -1.82 4.13
CA ASP A 41 -7.91 -2.27 5.20
C ASP A 41 -7.45 -3.60 5.81
N GLU A 42 -7.01 -4.55 4.98
CA GLU A 42 -6.43 -5.82 5.40
C GLU A 42 -5.15 -5.59 6.20
N GLU A 43 -4.29 -4.68 5.73
CA GLU A 43 -3.03 -4.39 6.42
C GLU A 43 -3.26 -3.64 7.75
N ILE A 44 -4.21 -2.71 7.81
CA ILE A 44 -4.64 -2.08 9.07
C ILE A 44 -5.13 -3.14 10.06
N LYS A 45 -5.94 -4.11 9.62
CA LYS A 45 -6.40 -5.23 10.47
C LYS A 45 -5.22 -6.06 10.99
N ARG A 46 -4.22 -6.35 10.15
CA ARG A 46 -3.00 -7.08 10.55
C ARG A 46 -2.15 -6.29 11.55
N ILE A 47 -1.98 -4.99 11.35
CA ILE A 47 -1.27 -4.10 12.30
C ILE A 47 -1.99 -4.12 13.66
N ARG A 48 -3.32 -3.99 13.68
CA ARG A 48 -4.11 -4.04 14.92
C ARG A 48 -4.02 -5.41 15.60
N ALA A 49 -4.13 -6.50 14.83
CA ALA A 49 -3.99 -7.87 15.34
C ALA A 49 -2.60 -8.16 15.93
N ALA A 50 -1.56 -7.49 15.44
CA ALA A 50 -0.20 -7.55 16.00
C ALA A 50 -0.04 -6.78 17.33
N GLY A 51 -1.09 -6.14 17.84
CA GLY A 51 -1.10 -5.45 19.13
C GLY A 51 -0.71 -3.97 19.07
N TYR A 52 -0.76 -3.37 17.89
CA TYR A 52 -0.59 -1.92 17.71
C TYR A 52 -1.94 -1.21 17.72
N ARG A 53 -1.94 0.05 18.16
CA ARG A 53 -3.06 0.97 17.91
C ARG A 53 -2.83 1.71 16.61
N VAL A 54 -3.79 1.72 15.71
CA VAL A 54 -3.73 2.48 14.46
C VAL A 54 -4.40 3.82 14.66
N VAL A 55 -3.63 4.91 14.52
CA VAL A 55 -4.12 6.28 14.65
C VAL A 55 -3.96 6.99 13.31
N VAL A 56 -5.05 7.54 12.77
CA VAL A 56 -4.99 8.35 11.56
C VAL A 56 -4.72 9.79 11.94
N VAL A 57 -3.70 10.38 11.33
CA VAL A 57 -3.40 11.81 11.43
C VAL A 57 -3.45 12.38 10.02
N SER A 58 -4.08 13.53 9.85
CA SER A 58 -4.16 14.18 8.54
C SER A 58 -4.26 15.69 8.71
N THR A 59 -3.74 16.43 7.74
CA THR A 59 -3.94 17.88 7.67
C THR A 59 -5.43 18.25 7.56
N ARG A 60 -6.26 17.38 6.99
CA ARG A 60 -7.73 17.56 6.98
C ARG A 60 -8.32 17.63 8.38
N CYS A 61 -7.71 16.95 9.35
CA CYS A 61 -8.19 16.92 10.74
C CYS A 61 -7.98 18.25 11.48
N ALA A 62 -7.33 19.25 10.86
CA ALA A 62 -7.19 20.59 11.43
C ALA A 62 -8.55 21.32 11.59
N THR A 63 -9.59 20.90 10.86
CA THR A 63 -10.96 21.42 11.04
C THR A 63 -11.95 20.30 11.37
N PRO A 64 -13.08 20.60 12.05
CA PRO A 64 -14.13 19.62 12.30
C PRO A 64 -14.71 19.00 11.03
N GLU A 65 -14.82 19.78 9.95
CA GLU A 65 -15.37 19.35 8.66
C GLU A 65 -14.46 18.30 8.01
N GLY A 66 -13.15 18.57 7.95
CA GLY A 66 -12.19 17.63 7.38
C GLY A 66 -12.02 16.38 8.24
N MET A 67 -11.99 16.52 9.57
CA MET A 67 -12.02 15.37 10.48
C MET A 67 -13.29 14.53 10.30
N GLY A 68 -14.44 15.18 10.07
CA GLY A 68 -15.70 14.53 9.74
C GLY A 68 -15.65 13.78 8.41
N ALA A 69 -15.01 14.36 7.40
CA ALA A 69 -14.82 13.72 6.09
C ALA A 69 -13.94 12.47 6.18
N VAL A 70 -12.82 12.52 6.91
CA VAL A 70 -11.95 11.36 7.17
C VAL A 70 -12.73 10.25 7.88
N ARG A 71 -13.43 10.56 8.99
CA ARG A 71 -14.23 9.56 9.72
C ARG A 71 -15.33 8.94 8.87
N ARG A 72 -16.02 9.76 8.08
CA ARG A 72 -17.06 9.30 7.15
C ARG A 72 -16.48 8.34 6.11
N TYR A 73 -15.36 8.72 5.50
CA TYR A 73 -14.67 7.90 4.50
C TYR A 73 -14.24 6.55 5.06
N LEU A 74 -13.60 6.54 6.23
CA LEU A 74 -13.19 5.29 6.90
C LEU A 74 -14.38 4.37 7.15
N ARG A 75 -15.49 4.92 7.66
CA ARG A 75 -16.73 4.18 7.92
C ARG A 75 -17.35 3.61 6.64
N GLU A 76 -17.46 4.42 5.59
CA GLU A 76 -18.07 4.03 4.31
C GLU A 76 -17.28 2.93 3.59
N ASN A 77 -15.95 2.89 3.79
CA ASN A 77 -15.08 1.87 3.23
C ASN A 77 -14.82 0.69 4.19
N GLY A 78 -15.48 0.64 5.36
CA GLY A 78 -15.31 -0.46 6.33
C GLY A 78 -13.91 -0.53 6.94
N ILE A 79 -13.18 0.59 6.99
CA ILE A 79 -11.82 0.67 7.54
C ILE A 79 -11.92 1.06 9.01
N GLU A 80 -11.52 0.13 9.89
CA GLU A 80 -11.56 0.33 11.34
C GLU A 80 -10.19 0.73 11.89
N VAL A 81 -10.14 1.87 12.56
CA VAL A 81 -8.95 2.43 13.22
C VAL A 81 -9.27 2.80 14.67
N ASP A 82 -8.25 2.97 15.50
CA ASP A 82 -8.42 3.20 16.94
C ASP A 82 -8.58 4.68 17.31
N ASP A 83 -8.13 5.60 16.46
CA ASP A 83 -8.34 7.05 16.62
C ASP A 83 -8.14 7.83 15.31
N VAL A 84 -8.72 9.04 15.26
CA VAL A 84 -8.48 10.05 14.21
C VAL A 84 -8.14 11.36 14.90
N ALA A 85 -6.90 11.81 14.74
CA ALA A 85 -6.32 12.93 15.46
C ALA A 85 -5.84 14.05 14.53
N ALA A 86 -5.82 15.28 15.05
CA ALA A 86 -5.27 16.46 14.36
C ALA A 86 -3.79 16.71 14.72
N GLU A 87 -3.40 16.33 15.93
CA GLU A 87 -2.06 16.56 16.46
C GLU A 87 -1.23 15.28 16.43
N LYS A 88 0.10 15.44 16.38
CA LYS A 88 1.08 14.35 16.33
C LYS A 88 1.07 13.56 17.65
N PRO A 89 0.55 12.32 17.69
CA PRO A 89 0.57 11.52 18.91
C PRO A 89 1.95 10.86 19.07
N PRO A 90 2.35 10.46 20.29
CA PRO A 90 3.48 9.56 20.48
C PRO A 90 3.27 8.27 19.68
N ALA A 91 4.26 7.85 18.90
CA ALA A 91 4.13 6.73 17.99
C ALA A 91 5.40 5.88 17.92
N LYS A 92 5.23 4.59 17.62
CA LYS A 92 6.31 3.69 17.23
C LYS A 92 6.89 4.07 15.87
N VAL A 93 6.02 4.44 14.93
CA VAL A 93 6.37 4.82 13.56
C VAL A 93 5.25 5.68 12.94
N TYR A 94 5.62 6.49 11.96
CA TYR A 94 4.70 7.23 11.08
C TYR A 94 4.81 6.64 9.67
N VAL A 95 3.68 6.36 9.04
CA VAL A 95 3.56 5.91 7.65
C VAL A 95 2.88 7.04 6.89
N ASP A 96 3.60 7.63 5.92
CA ASP A 96 3.23 8.89 5.29
C ASP A 96 3.81 8.91 3.88
N ASP A 97 3.00 9.29 2.89
CA ASP A 97 3.37 9.26 1.47
C ASP A 97 4.38 10.36 1.09
N ARG A 98 4.62 11.31 1.99
CA ARG A 98 5.46 12.52 1.83
C ARG A 98 6.58 12.61 2.87
N ALA A 99 6.81 11.56 3.65
CA ALA A 99 7.90 11.50 4.61
C ALA A 99 9.19 10.91 4.01
N LEU A 100 10.32 11.53 4.37
CA LEU A 100 11.64 10.94 4.17
C LEU A 100 12.07 10.22 5.46
N LEU A 101 12.51 8.97 5.34
CA LEU A 101 13.17 8.28 6.45
C LEU A 101 14.49 8.98 6.76
N PHE A 102 14.62 9.49 7.99
CA PHE A 102 15.87 10.00 8.51
C PHE A 102 16.65 8.89 9.22
N ASP A 103 17.84 8.57 8.71
CA ASP A 103 18.71 7.49 9.17
C ASP A 103 19.75 7.93 10.21
N GLY A 104 19.68 9.18 10.67
CA GLY A 104 20.66 9.79 11.57
C GLY A 104 21.80 10.53 10.85
N ASN A 105 21.86 10.48 9.52
CA ASN A 105 22.87 11.18 8.73
C ASN A 105 22.25 12.33 7.91
N PRO A 106 22.58 13.61 8.22
CA PRO A 106 22.03 14.75 7.50
C PRO A 106 22.70 15.01 6.15
N LYS A 107 23.83 14.36 5.83
CA LYS A 107 24.54 14.59 4.57
C LYS A 107 23.67 14.18 3.38
N GLY A 108 23.49 15.09 2.42
CA GLY A 108 22.67 14.84 1.24
C GLY A 108 21.16 15.05 1.45
N LEU A 109 20.73 15.53 2.62
CA LEU A 109 19.30 15.64 2.95
C LEU A 109 18.57 16.63 2.03
N LEU A 110 19.19 17.77 1.69
CA LEU A 110 18.59 18.75 0.78
C LEU A 110 18.34 18.13 -0.60
N GLU A 111 19.31 17.38 -1.11
CA GLU A 111 19.23 16.71 -2.40
C GLU A 111 18.12 15.65 -2.37
N LYS A 112 18.02 14.86 -1.29
CA LYS A 112 16.90 13.93 -1.07
C LYS A 112 15.55 14.64 -1.07
N ILE A 113 15.44 15.81 -0.44
CA ILE A 113 14.21 16.63 -0.42
C ILE A 113 13.87 17.13 -1.83
N GLN A 114 14.85 17.67 -2.55
CA GLN A 114 14.64 18.21 -3.90
C GLN A 114 14.30 17.13 -4.94
N GLN A 115 14.80 15.92 -4.75
CA GLN A 115 14.55 14.76 -5.61
C GLN A 115 13.34 13.93 -5.18
N PHE A 116 12.72 14.26 -4.05
CA PHE A 116 11.58 13.51 -3.53
C PHE A 116 10.42 13.50 -4.53
N ARG A 117 9.86 12.31 -4.73
CA ARG A 117 8.66 12.07 -5.54
C ARG A 117 7.73 11.19 -4.71
N PRO A 118 6.48 11.61 -4.45
CA PRO A 118 5.51 10.75 -3.81
C PRO A 118 5.15 9.60 -4.77
N TRP A 119 4.69 8.47 -4.23
CA TRP A 119 4.51 7.24 -5.02
C TRP A 119 3.46 7.39 -6.13
N GLN A 120 2.53 8.33 -6.00
CA GLN A 120 1.51 8.67 -6.99
C GLN A 120 2.11 9.29 -8.26
N GLU A 121 3.25 10.00 -8.17
CA GLU A 121 3.97 10.54 -9.34
C GLU A 121 4.70 9.44 -10.14
N GLY A 122 4.94 8.28 -9.52
CA GLY A 122 5.36 7.04 -10.20
C GLY A 122 4.20 6.17 -10.69
N GLY A 123 2.96 6.58 -10.41
CA GLY A 123 1.73 5.78 -10.54
C GLY A 123 1.66 4.61 -9.55
N PRO A 124 0.48 4.00 -9.33
CA PRO A 124 0.44 2.62 -8.83
C PRO A 124 1.02 1.73 -9.93
N LEU A 125 2.34 1.54 -9.96
CA LEU A 125 3.07 0.78 -11.00
C LEU A 125 2.33 0.81 -12.35
N ARG A 126 2.24 2.01 -12.93
CA ARG A 126 1.67 2.23 -14.26
C ARG A 126 2.62 3.12 -15.03
N GLY A 127 3.12 2.59 -16.14
CA GLY A 127 3.89 3.37 -17.11
C GLY A 127 5.36 3.59 -16.78
N LYS A 128 6.00 2.75 -15.95
CA LYS A 128 7.47 2.65 -16.04
C LYS A 128 7.75 1.97 -17.39
N PRO A 129 8.55 2.56 -18.30
CA PRO A 129 9.07 1.78 -19.41
C PRO A 129 9.79 0.57 -18.82
N PRO A 130 9.64 -0.63 -19.39
CA PRO A 130 10.23 -1.84 -18.83
C PRO A 130 11.68 -1.58 -18.49
N VAL A 131 12.10 -1.98 -17.28
CA VAL A 131 13.48 -1.73 -16.84
C VAL A 131 14.42 -2.24 -17.94
N PRO A 132 15.33 -1.42 -18.49
CA PRO A 132 16.01 -1.70 -19.76
C PRO A 132 16.80 -3.01 -19.85
N ASN A 133 16.90 -3.77 -18.76
CA ASN A 133 17.62 -5.03 -18.64
C ASN A 133 16.78 -6.18 -18.02
N CYS A 134 15.47 -6.02 -17.85
CA CYS A 134 14.63 -7.12 -17.38
C CYS A 134 14.52 -8.21 -18.45
N ARG A 135 14.70 -9.46 -18.02
CA ARG A 135 14.60 -10.63 -18.90
C ARG A 135 13.15 -10.76 -19.35
N LYS A 136 12.93 -10.87 -20.66
CA LYS A 136 11.58 -11.07 -21.20
C LYS A 136 11.08 -12.47 -20.86
N CYS A 137 9.80 -12.55 -20.56
CA CYS A 137 9.09 -13.79 -20.28
C CYS A 137 7.69 -13.75 -20.90
N ILE A 138 7.08 -14.90 -21.06
CA ILE A 138 5.65 -15.06 -21.23
C ILE A 138 5.10 -15.39 -19.85
N ALA A 139 4.13 -14.62 -19.39
CA ALA A 139 3.49 -14.80 -18.11
C ALA A 139 2.03 -15.20 -18.29
N HIS A 140 1.62 -16.28 -17.64
CA HIS A 140 0.21 -16.61 -17.41
C HIS A 140 -0.22 -16.04 -16.07
N VAL A 141 -1.32 -15.30 -16.04
CA VAL A 141 -1.83 -14.68 -14.81
C VAL A 141 -3.30 -15.00 -14.62
N TYR A 142 -3.70 -15.14 -13.36
CA TYR A 142 -5.08 -15.34 -12.96
C TYR A 142 -5.55 -14.12 -12.15
N GLU A 143 -6.60 -13.45 -12.62
CA GLU A 143 -7.21 -12.31 -11.95
C GLU A 143 -8.65 -12.66 -11.56
N ARG A 144 -8.98 -12.54 -10.29
CA ARG A 144 -10.37 -12.68 -9.83
C ARG A 144 -11.10 -11.37 -10.05
N THR A 145 -12.13 -11.40 -10.88
CA THR A 145 -13.04 -10.28 -11.12
C THR A 145 -14.40 -10.57 -10.51
N ASN A 146 -15.30 -9.57 -10.51
CA ASN A 146 -16.69 -9.76 -10.04
C ASN A 146 -17.45 -10.82 -10.86
N ASP A 147 -17.02 -11.06 -12.10
CA ASP A 147 -17.65 -12.00 -13.04
C ASP A 147 -16.99 -13.39 -13.05
N GLY A 148 -16.04 -13.63 -12.13
CA GLY A 148 -15.29 -14.88 -12.01
C GLY A 148 -13.80 -14.74 -12.31
N TRP A 149 -13.15 -15.87 -12.55
CA TRP A 149 -11.73 -15.91 -12.86
C TRP A 149 -11.48 -15.52 -14.31
N ARG A 150 -10.58 -14.57 -14.52
CA ARG A 150 -9.97 -14.27 -15.80
C ARG A 150 -8.56 -14.81 -15.83
N GLU A 151 -8.23 -15.46 -16.93
CA GLU A 151 -6.89 -15.91 -17.26
C GLU A 151 -6.39 -15.05 -18.42
N ASP A 152 -5.13 -14.64 -18.36
CA ASP A 152 -4.48 -13.88 -19.42
C ASP A 152 -3.04 -14.37 -19.63
N GLU A 153 -2.57 -14.33 -20.87
CA GLU A 153 -1.20 -14.67 -21.26
C GLU A 153 -0.61 -13.53 -22.09
N PHE A 154 0.53 -13.00 -21.66
CA PHE A 154 1.18 -11.91 -22.38
C PHE A 154 2.70 -11.93 -22.24
N VAL A 155 3.37 -11.21 -23.14
CA VAL A 155 4.80 -10.93 -23.01
C VAL A 155 5.01 -9.90 -21.90
N ALA A 156 5.89 -10.22 -20.97
CA ALA A 156 6.17 -9.43 -19.79
C ALA A 156 7.68 -9.33 -19.53
N TRP A 157 8.05 -8.43 -18.63
CA TRP A 157 9.41 -8.23 -18.15
C TRP A 157 9.53 -8.75 -16.71
N PHE A 158 10.39 -9.75 -16.52
CA PHE A 158 10.62 -10.34 -15.21
C PHE A 158 11.49 -9.44 -14.33
N HIS A 159 11.02 -9.16 -13.12
CA HIS A 159 11.71 -8.32 -12.14
C HIS A 159 12.49 -9.15 -11.13
N THR A 160 11.79 -10.02 -10.39
CA THR A 160 12.39 -10.81 -9.31
C THR A 160 11.51 -12.00 -8.95
N TRP A 161 12.12 -13.00 -8.31
CA TRP A 161 11.39 -14.02 -7.57
C TRP A 161 10.92 -13.46 -6.22
N GLY A 162 9.79 -13.98 -5.76
CA GLY A 162 9.21 -13.75 -4.45
C GLY A 162 8.64 -15.04 -3.88
N SER A 163 7.90 -14.92 -2.78
CA SER A 163 7.21 -16.03 -2.14
C SER A 163 5.83 -15.58 -1.68
N THR A 164 4.82 -16.41 -1.89
CA THR A 164 3.49 -16.29 -1.29
C THR A 164 3.13 -17.59 -0.57
N PHE A 165 1.94 -17.66 0.03
CA PHE A 165 1.40 -18.88 0.60
C PHE A 165 0.16 -19.31 -0.16
N GLU A 166 0.05 -20.60 -0.46
CA GLU A 166 -1.15 -21.23 -1.01
C GLU A 166 -1.72 -22.23 -0.01
N GLU A 167 -3.05 -22.31 0.07
CA GLU A 167 -3.74 -23.22 0.96
C GLU A 167 -3.91 -24.60 0.30
N PHE A 168 -3.38 -25.64 0.94
CA PHE A 168 -3.54 -27.05 0.56
C PHE A 168 -4.28 -27.82 1.65
N ASP A 169 -4.64 -29.08 1.38
CA ASP A 169 -5.36 -29.94 2.34
C ASP A 169 -4.63 -30.11 3.70
N ASN A 170 -3.31 -29.88 3.73
CA ASN A 170 -2.47 -29.95 4.91
C ASN A 170 -2.06 -28.57 5.48
N GLY A 171 -2.68 -27.48 5.00
CA GLY A 171 -2.47 -26.10 5.46
C GLY A 171 -1.75 -25.22 4.43
N ALA A 172 -1.46 -23.98 4.84
CA ALA A 172 -0.73 -23.01 4.03
C ALA A 172 0.73 -23.44 3.78
N VAL A 173 1.10 -23.56 2.50
CA VAL A 173 2.45 -23.93 2.04
C VAL A 173 3.08 -22.74 1.31
N PRO A 174 4.34 -22.39 1.59
CA PRO A 174 5.02 -21.35 0.83
C PRO A 174 5.27 -21.83 -0.61
N VAL A 175 4.87 -21.02 -1.58
CA VAL A 175 5.11 -21.26 -3.01
C VAL A 175 5.94 -20.11 -3.60
N THR A 176 6.77 -20.44 -4.59
CA THR A 176 7.58 -19.44 -5.30
C THR A 176 6.72 -18.72 -6.32
N THR A 177 6.76 -17.39 -6.29
CA THR A 177 6.11 -16.53 -7.30
C THR A 177 7.15 -15.73 -8.05
N GLY A 178 6.84 -15.33 -9.28
CA GLY A 178 7.60 -14.32 -9.99
C GLY A 178 6.80 -13.03 -10.13
N ILE A 179 7.52 -11.91 -10.03
CA ILE A 179 7.00 -10.57 -10.26
C ILE A 179 7.35 -10.18 -11.69
N VAL A 180 6.32 -9.89 -12.48
CA VAL A 180 6.43 -9.54 -13.90
C VAL A 180 5.67 -8.25 -14.19
N GLU A 181 6.10 -7.51 -15.20
CA GLU A 181 5.46 -6.27 -15.64
C GLU A 181 4.99 -6.41 -17.09
N ASP A 182 3.75 -6.02 -17.38
CA ASP A 182 3.20 -6.05 -18.73
C ASP A 182 3.61 -4.83 -19.57
N GLU A 183 3.21 -4.80 -20.84
CA GLU A 183 3.54 -3.70 -21.76
C GLU A 183 2.93 -2.35 -21.40
N TYR A 184 1.90 -2.34 -20.54
CA TYR A 184 1.26 -1.14 -20.00
C TYR A 184 1.90 -0.69 -18.67
N GLY A 185 2.92 -1.42 -18.20
CA GLY A 185 3.63 -1.17 -16.96
C GLY A 185 2.89 -1.66 -15.71
N LYS A 186 1.80 -2.43 -15.84
CA LYS A 186 1.12 -3.05 -14.69
C LYS A 186 1.94 -4.23 -14.21
N VAL A 187 2.13 -4.31 -12.90
CA VAL A 187 2.87 -5.39 -12.24
C VAL A 187 1.93 -6.50 -11.79
N TRP A 188 2.36 -7.72 -12.05
CA TRP A 188 1.65 -8.95 -11.77
C TRP A 188 2.53 -9.87 -10.93
N SER A 189 1.89 -10.65 -10.06
CA SER A 189 2.51 -11.78 -9.38
C SER A 189 1.85 -13.05 -9.89
N THR A 190 2.64 -14.03 -10.28
CA THR A 190 2.14 -15.35 -10.71
C THR A 190 3.06 -16.46 -10.22
N ALA A 191 2.55 -17.70 -10.19
CA ALA A 191 3.31 -18.87 -9.79
C ALA A 191 4.54 -19.06 -10.70
N ALA A 192 5.61 -19.65 -10.17
CA ALA A 192 6.87 -19.77 -10.92
C ALA A 192 6.73 -20.59 -12.21
N GLU A 193 5.87 -21.61 -12.20
CA GLU A 193 5.52 -22.43 -13.35
C GLU A 193 4.80 -21.68 -14.48
N ASN A 194 4.18 -20.54 -14.17
CA ASN A 194 3.44 -19.71 -15.12
C ASN A 194 4.34 -18.72 -15.87
N ILE A 195 5.66 -18.76 -15.63
CA ILE A 195 6.64 -17.86 -16.24
C ILE A 195 7.56 -18.66 -17.14
N ARG A 196 7.57 -18.32 -18.43
CA ARG A 196 8.49 -18.88 -19.41
C ARG A 196 9.39 -17.79 -19.98
N PHE A 197 10.68 -17.83 -19.69
CA PHE A 197 11.64 -16.89 -20.26
C PHE A 197 11.82 -17.10 -21.78
N ILE A 198 12.08 -16.00 -22.51
CA ILE A 198 12.14 -15.95 -23.99
C ILE A 198 13.58 -15.76 -24.50
N ASP A 199 14.58 -16.11 -23.71
CA ASP A 199 15.99 -16.07 -24.10
C ASP A 199 16.50 -17.38 -24.73
#